data_AF-A0A6N6SIT3-F1
#
_entry.id   AF-A0A6N6SIT3-F1
#
_cell.length_a   1.000
_cell.length_b   1.000
_cell.length_c   1.000
_cell.angle_alpha   90.00
_cell.angle_beta   90.00
_cell.angle_gamma   90.00
#
_symmetry.space_group_name_H-M   'P 1'
#
loop_
_entity.id
_entity.type
_entity.pdbx_description
1 polymer ?
#
loop_
_entity_poly.entity_id
_entity_poly.type
_entity_poly.pdbx_seq_one_letter_code
_entity_poly.pdbx_strand_id
1 'polypeptide(L)'
;MGDEFWQYRAAHAGDEARAIDWRRSARADVQFVREKEWQAAQSVHLWLDDARSMEFTGDPKRQAKADRARLLALSLAVLLIRAGERVGLADGIAPPRSGEVQLLRLSEAFTRPAGEADYGEPQARAMLTGSRAVFLSDFLGDPAGVEGALAQAADKGVTGVLMQVLDPVEEAFPFDGRTIFESMGGTLTHETRKAGDLRDRYRARLEERKERLRHLARTAGWLFTTHHTGEPAQGALLWLYAALRKGG
;
A
#
# COMPACT_ATOMS: atom_id res chain seq x y z
N MET A 1 17.72 10.55 -14.47
CA MET A 1 18.76 9.52 -14.37
C MET A 1 19.91 10.17 -13.64
N GLY A 2 20.18 9.73 -12.42
CA GLY A 2 21.17 10.33 -11.54
C GLY A 2 20.79 9.99 -10.10
N ASP A 3 21.67 9.49 -9.27
CA ASP A 3 22.94 8.82 -9.52
C ASP A 3 23.14 8.03 -8.21
N GLU A 4 23.63 6.79 -8.29
CA GLU A 4 24.12 6.13 -7.08
C GLU A 4 25.20 7.04 -6.49
N PHE A 5 25.02 7.55 -5.26
CA PHE A 5 25.96 8.46 -4.62
C PHE A 5 27.28 7.74 -4.38
N TRP A 6 28.21 7.91 -5.31
CA TRP A 6 29.57 7.44 -5.20
C TRP A 6 30.38 8.49 -4.47
N GLN A 7 30.75 8.18 -3.22
CA GLN A 7 31.78 8.95 -2.54
C GLN A 7 33.14 8.34 -2.88
N TYR A 8 34.09 9.21 -3.17
CA TYR A 8 35.46 8.82 -3.44
C TYR A 8 36.30 9.28 -2.29
N ARG A 9 36.99 8.34 -1.64
CA ARG A 9 38.00 8.66 -0.64
C ARG A 9 39.37 8.18 -1.09
N ALA A 10 40.41 8.78 -0.52
CA ALA A 10 41.77 8.27 -0.69
C ALA A 10 41.84 6.81 -0.20
N ALA A 11 42.57 5.99 -0.94
CA ALA A 11 42.88 4.62 -0.55
C ALA A 11 43.82 4.64 0.67
N HIS A 12 43.59 3.74 1.62
CA HIS A 12 44.42 3.53 2.79
C HIS A 12 44.98 2.10 2.80
N ALA A 13 46.05 1.90 3.56
CA ALA A 13 46.61 0.58 3.78
C ALA A 13 45.56 -0.32 4.48
N GLY A 14 45.02 -1.28 3.72
CA GLY A 14 43.92 -2.16 4.16
C GLY A 14 42.79 -2.26 3.14
N ASP A 15 42.71 -1.34 2.18
CA ASP A 15 41.72 -1.40 1.11
C ASP A 15 42.07 -2.49 0.07
N GLU A 16 41.05 -3.23 -0.37
CA GLU A 16 41.24 -4.24 -1.40
C GLU A 16 41.50 -3.61 -2.77
N ALA A 17 42.50 -4.11 -3.51
CA ALA A 17 42.90 -3.56 -4.81
C ALA A 17 41.77 -3.52 -5.86
N ARG A 18 40.73 -4.36 -5.71
CA ARG A 18 39.55 -4.37 -6.58
C ARG A 18 38.59 -3.20 -6.36
N ALA A 19 38.68 -2.53 -5.21
CA ALA A 19 37.84 -1.37 -4.87
C ALA A 19 38.45 -0.04 -5.37
N ILE A 20 39.69 -0.07 -5.88
CA ILE A 20 40.40 1.08 -6.44
C ILE A 20 39.84 1.42 -7.81
N ASP A 21 39.42 2.67 -7.99
CA ASP A 21 39.06 3.20 -9.30
C ASP A 21 40.34 3.63 -10.04
N TRP A 22 40.88 2.73 -10.84
CA TRP A 22 42.10 2.96 -11.61
C TRP A 22 41.97 4.11 -12.61
N ARG A 23 40.77 4.36 -13.14
CA ARG A 23 40.53 5.40 -14.15
C ARG A 23 40.60 6.79 -13.54
N ARG A 24 40.06 6.97 -12.34
CA ARG A 24 40.15 8.23 -11.58
C ARG A 24 41.54 8.41 -10.97
N SER A 25 42.13 7.33 -10.44
CA SER A 25 43.46 7.35 -9.83
C SER A 25 44.56 7.67 -10.84
N ALA A 26 44.40 7.31 -12.11
CA ALA A 26 45.35 7.67 -13.17
C ALA A 26 45.43 9.19 -13.47
N ARG A 27 44.49 9.98 -12.94
CA ARG A 27 44.42 11.44 -13.13
C ARG A 27 44.82 12.23 -11.88
N ALA A 28 45.32 11.56 -10.84
CA ALA A 28 45.67 12.16 -9.56
C ALA A 28 46.91 11.50 -8.94
N ASP A 29 47.57 12.19 -8.02
CA ASP A 29 48.75 11.67 -7.30
C ASP A 29 48.39 10.68 -6.18
N VAL A 30 47.10 10.41 -5.98
CA VAL A 30 46.58 9.50 -4.95
C VAL A 30 45.60 8.51 -5.55
N GLN A 31 45.61 7.29 -5.01
CA GLN A 31 44.64 6.25 -5.37
C GLN A 31 43.30 6.55 -4.70
N PHE A 32 42.22 6.40 -5.45
CA PHE A 32 40.85 6.58 -4.96
C PHE A 32 40.13 5.25 -4.87
N VAL A 33 39.48 5.02 -3.74
CA VAL A 33 38.53 3.91 -3.56
C VAL A 33 37.13 4.45 -3.79
N ARG A 34 36.35 3.66 -4.54
CA ARG A 34 34.95 3.98 -4.83
C ARG A 34 34.08 3.39 -3.72
N GLU A 35 33.66 4.22 -2.76
CA GLU A 35 32.73 3.80 -1.72
C GLU A 35 31.29 4.02 -2.17
N LYS A 36 30.55 2.92 -2.24
CA LYS A 36 29.09 2.96 -2.34
C LYS A 36 28.57 3.19 -0.94
N GLU A 37 27.84 4.28 -0.70
CA GLU A 37 27.05 4.37 0.51
C GLU A 37 25.96 3.29 0.41
N TRP A 38 26.14 2.19 1.15
CA TRP A 38 25.15 1.12 1.21
C TRP A 38 23.95 1.63 2.00
N GLN A 39 23.00 2.26 1.30
CA GLN A 39 21.64 2.37 1.82
C GLN A 39 21.10 0.92 1.92
N ALA A 40 20.87 0.45 3.14
CA ALA A 40 20.27 -0.86 3.35
C ALA A 40 18.88 -0.90 2.70
N ALA A 41 18.64 -1.88 1.84
CA ALA A 41 17.35 -2.04 1.17
C ALA A 41 16.22 -2.15 2.21
N GLN A 42 15.26 -1.23 2.12
CA GLN A 42 14.07 -1.23 2.95
C GLN A 42 13.19 -2.42 2.58
N SER A 43 12.54 -2.97 3.60
CA SER A 43 11.50 -3.98 3.43
C SER A 43 10.14 -3.28 3.40
N VAL A 44 9.32 -3.62 2.41
CA VAL A 44 7.95 -3.12 2.26
C VAL A 44 6.98 -4.29 2.25
N HIS A 45 6.02 -4.28 3.18
CA HIS A 45 4.93 -5.25 3.24
C HIS A 45 3.69 -4.70 2.56
N LEU A 46 3.05 -5.50 1.73
CA LEU A 46 1.78 -5.20 1.11
C LEU A 46 0.69 -6.03 1.78
N TRP A 47 -0.44 -5.40 2.07
CA TRP A 47 -1.68 -6.10 2.33
C TRP A 47 -2.72 -5.57 1.35
N LEU A 48 -3.41 -6.50 0.72
CA LEU A 48 -4.46 -6.25 -0.23
C LEU A 48 -5.70 -6.96 0.27
N ASP A 49 -6.78 -6.23 0.41
CA ASP A 49 -8.07 -6.77 0.78
C ASP A 49 -8.66 -7.60 -0.37
N ASP A 50 -9.04 -8.84 -0.06
CA ASP A 50 -9.62 -9.82 -0.96
C ASP A 50 -11.09 -10.14 -0.61
N ALA A 51 -11.72 -9.36 0.26
CA ALA A 51 -13.10 -9.58 0.67
C ALA A 51 -14.13 -9.23 -0.43
N ARG A 52 -15.36 -9.75 -0.28
CA ARG A 52 -16.43 -9.57 -1.27
C ARG A 52 -16.78 -8.12 -1.56
N SER A 53 -16.70 -7.25 -0.56
CA SER A 53 -16.89 -5.81 -0.73
C SER A 53 -15.95 -5.19 -1.76
N MET A 54 -14.74 -5.73 -1.93
CA MET A 54 -13.77 -5.26 -2.93
C MET A 54 -14.15 -5.65 -4.37
N GLU A 55 -15.01 -6.64 -4.57
CA GLU A 55 -15.50 -7.04 -5.91
C GLU A 55 -16.62 -6.10 -6.43
N PHE A 56 -17.04 -5.11 -5.65
CA PHE A 56 -18.04 -4.14 -6.07
C PHE A 56 -17.53 -3.21 -7.20
N THR A 57 -18.42 -2.94 -8.16
CA THR A 57 -18.31 -1.88 -9.16
C THR A 57 -19.67 -1.22 -9.37
N GLY A 58 -19.69 0.11 -9.42
CA GLY A 58 -20.91 0.88 -9.68
C GLY A 58 -21.26 1.01 -11.16
N ASP A 59 -20.36 0.59 -12.05
CA ASP A 59 -20.50 0.70 -13.50
C ASP A 59 -19.85 -0.52 -14.18
N PRO A 60 -20.58 -1.33 -14.97
CA PRO A 60 -20.02 -2.51 -15.64
C PRO A 60 -18.83 -2.21 -16.57
N LYS A 61 -18.64 -0.96 -16.99
CA LYS A 61 -17.48 -0.53 -17.81
C LYS A 61 -16.26 -0.18 -16.95
N ARG A 62 -16.39 -0.17 -15.63
CA ARG A 62 -15.35 0.16 -14.67
C ARG A 62 -14.89 -1.09 -13.94
N GLN A 63 -13.58 -1.19 -13.78
CA GLN A 63 -12.97 -2.25 -12.99
C GLN A 63 -13.44 -2.20 -11.54
N ALA A 64 -13.60 -3.38 -10.93
CA ALA A 64 -13.90 -3.51 -9.51
C ALA A 64 -12.77 -2.91 -8.64
N LYS A 65 -13.10 -2.60 -7.39
CA LYS A 65 -12.11 -2.06 -6.43
C LYS A 65 -10.92 -3.01 -6.26
N ALA A 66 -11.16 -4.32 -6.20
CA ALA A 66 -10.14 -5.35 -6.07
C ALA A 66 -9.12 -5.28 -7.22
N ASP A 67 -9.58 -5.20 -8.47
CA ASP A 67 -8.70 -5.09 -9.63
C ASP A 67 -7.88 -3.81 -9.62
N ARG A 68 -8.50 -2.69 -9.21
CA ARG A 68 -7.77 -1.43 -9.05
C ARG A 68 -6.68 -1.53 -7.99
N ALA A 69 -6.99 -2.15 -6.85
CA ALA A 69 -6.06 -2.33 -5.76
C ALA A 69 -4.92 -3.30 -6.13
N ARG A 70 -5.20 -4.39 -6.85
CA ARG A 70 -4.20 -5.31 -7.44
C ARG A 70 -3.25 -4.57 -8.38
N LEU A 71 -3.80 -3.75 -9.29
CA LEU A 71 -3.00 -2.96 -10.24
C LEU A 71 -2.05 -2.00 -9.51
N LEU A 72 -2.54 -1.29 -8.50
CA LEU A 72 -1.74 -0.36 -7.69
C LEU A 72 -0.65 -1.11 -6.92
N ALA A 73 -0.99 -2.21 -6.25
CA ALA A 73 -0.06 -3.02 -5.47
C ALA A 73 1.08 -3.57 -6.33
N LEU A 74 0.76 -4.18 -7.48
CA LEU A 74 1.76 -4.74 -8.39
C LEU A 74 2.62 -3.67 -9.04
N SER A 75 2.00 -2.57 -9.49
CA SER A 75 2.76 -1.47 -10.08
C SER A 75 3.73 -0.85 -9.06
N LEU A 76 3.28 -0.70 -7.81
CA LEU A 76 4.13 -0.23 -6.72
C LEU A 76 5.27 -1.22 -6.43
N ALA A 77 4.97 -2.51 -6.37
CA ALA A 77 5.99 -3.55 -6.16
C ALA A 77 7.07 -3.51 -7.25
N VAL A 78 6.68 -3.33 -8.52
CA VAL A 78 7.62 -3.17 -9.65
C VAL A 78 8.52 -1.96 -9.43
N LEU A 79 7.96 -0.80 -9.06
CA LEU A 79 8.74 0.42 -8.83
C LEU A 79 9.72 0.26 -7.66
N LEU A 80 9.26 -0.32 -6.54
CA LEU A 80 10.07 -0.53 -5.34
C LEU A 80 11.21 -1.53 -5.60
N ILE A 81 10.92 -2.66 -6.25
CA ILE A 81 11.96 -3.66 -6.59
C ILE A 81 12.99 -3.06 -7.55
N ARG A 82 12.56 -2.27 -8.54
CA ARG A 82 13.50 -1.55 -9.43
C ARG A 82 14.32 -0.50 -8.70
N ALA A 83 13.81 0.07 -7.61
CA ALA A 83 14.54 0.98 -6.74
C ALA A 83 15.49 0.27 -5.76
N GLY A 84 15.56 -1.07 -5.78
CA GLY A 84 16.44 -1.86 -4.92
C GLY A 84 15.78 -2.32 -3.61
N GLU A 85 14.50 -2.05 -3.40
CA GLU A 85 13.77 -2.42 -2.19
C GLU A 85 13.36 -3.91 -2.20
N ARG A 86 13.01 -4.42 -1.02
CA ARG A 86 12.43 -5.77 -0.85
C ARG A 86 10.93 -5.64 -0.62
N VAL A 87 10.13 -6.39 -1.37
CA VAL A 87 8.66 -6.33 -1.28
C VAL A 87 8.11 -7.70 -0.93
N GLY A 88 7.17 -7.75 0.01
CA GLY A 88 6.50 -8.97 0.46
C GLY A 88 5.07 -8.71 0.89
N LEU A 89 4.38 -9.74 1.36
CA LEU A 89 3.03 -9.68 1.90
C LEU A 89 3.06 -9.56 3.42
N ALA A 90 2.06 -8.88 4.00
CA ALA A 90 1.95 -8.68 5.45
C ALA A 90 1.42 -9.93 6.20
N ASP A 91 0.77 -10.85 5.48
CA ASP A 91 0.24 -12.12 5.99
C ASP A 91 1.32 -13.20 6.22
N GLY A 92 2.51 -13.01 5.65
CA GLY A 92 3.67 -13.90 5.72
C GLY A 92 3.77 -14.95 4.61
N ILE A 93 2.79 -15.02 3.69
CA ILE A 93 2.78 -16.02 2.59
C ILE A 93 3.98 -15.80 1.67
N ALA A 94 4.29 -14.53 1.36
CA ALA A 94 5.46 -14.15 0.58
C ALA A 94 6.32 -13.15 1.37
N PRO A 95 7.39 -13.59 2.06
CA PRO A 95 8.24 -12.66 2.81
C PRO A 95 8.95 -11.66 1.88
N PRO A 96 9.38 -10.48 2.38
CA PRO A 96 10.03 -9.47 1.56
C PRO A 96 11.30 -9.97 0.87
N ARG A 97 11.30 -9.93 -0.47
CA ARG A 97 12.45 -10.26 -1.32
C ARG A 97 12.57 -9.25 -2.45
N SER A 98 13.73 -9.22 -3.09
CA SER A 98 13.98 -8.43 -4.30
C SER A 98 13.94 -9.31 -5.56
N GLY A 99 13.99 -8.68 -6.73
CA GLY A 99 14.11 -9.34 -8.03
C GLY A 99 12.79 -9.75 -8.67
N GLU A 100 12.87 -10.13 -9.95
CA GLU A 100 11.72 -10.39 -10.82
C GLU A 100 10.91 -11.63 -10.39
N VAL A 101 11.57 -12.66 -9.86
CA VAL A 101 10.90 -13.86 -9.31
C VAL A 101 9.93 -13.49 -8.19
N GLN A 102 10.24 -12.46 -7.39
CA GLN A 102 9.35 -12.00 -6.35
C GLN A 102 8.09 -11.35 -6.93
N LEU A 103 8.20 -10.61 -8.04
CA LEU A 103 7.04 -10.02 -8.71
C LEU A 103 6.06 -11.09 -9.18
N LEU A 104 6.56 -12.20 -9.74
CA LEU A 104 5.73 -13.33 -10.15
C LEU A 104 4.97 -13.93 -8.95
N ARG A 105 5.65 -14.12 -7.81
CA ARG A 105 5.01 -14.63 -6.59
C ARG A 105 3.93 -13.70 -6.04
N LEU A 106 4.21 -12.39 -6.05
CA LEU A 106 3.23 -11.38 -5.63
C LEU A 106 2.02 -11.37 -6.58
N SER A 107 2.25 -11.46 -7.90
CA SER A 107 1.16 -11.54 -8.87
C SER A 107 0.29 -12.76 -8.67
N GLU A 108 0.91 -13.94 -8.48
CA GLU A 108 0.17 -15.18 -8.24
C GLU A 108 -0.67 -15.09 -6.96
N ALA A 109 -0.12 -14.53 -5.89
CA ALA A 109 -0.84 -14.34 -4.63
C ALA A 109 -2.04 -13.39 -4.78
N PHE A 110 -1.90 -12.28 -5.51
CA PHE A 110 -2.97 -11.31 -5.70
C PHE A 110 -4.06 -11.75 -6.68
N THR A 111 -3.78 -12.74 -7.53
CA THR A 111 -4.76 -13.32 -8.46
C THR A 111 -5.56 -14.49 -7.89
N ARG A 112 -5.36 -14.83 -6.61
CA ARG A 112 -6.17 -15.86 -5.97
C ARG A 112 -7.64 -15.43 -5.88
N PRO A 113 -8.58 -16.40 -5.86
CA PRO A 113 -9.99 -16.10 -5.66
C PRO A 113 -10.21 -15.26 -4.41
N ALA A 114 -11.20 -14.37 -4.46
CA ALA A 114 -11.64 -13.58 -3.32
C ALA A 114 -11.97 -14.47 -2.12
N GLY A 115 -11.73 -13.95 -0.92
CA GLY A 115 -12.11 -14.58 0.33
C GLY A 115 -13.63 -14.68 0.49
N GLU A 116 -14.06 -15.50 1.44
CA GLU A 116 -15.49 -15.69 1.72
C GLU A 116 -16.07 -14.58 2.62
N ALA A 117 -15.21 -13.79 3.27
CA ALA A 117 -15.61 -12.71 4.16
C ALA A 117 -16.22 -11.54 3.39
N ASP A 118 -17.23 -10.89 3.97
CA ASP A 118 -17.85 -9.71 3.37
C ASP A 118 -16.90 -8.50 3.39
N TYR A 119 -16.07 -8.40 4.42
CA TYR A 119 -15.08 -7.33 4.61
C TYR A 119 -13.74 -7.89 5.08
N GLY A 120 -12.64 -7.27 4.62
CA GLY A 120 -11.29 -7.72 4.94
C GLY A 120 -10.80 -7.18 6.27
N GLU A 121 -9.90 -7.96 6.87
CA GLU A 121 -9.19 -7.59 8.09
C GLU A 121 -7.68 -7.62 7.84
N PRO A 122 -6.95 -6.52 8.06
CA PRO A 122 -5.52 -6.46 7.82
C PRO A 122 -4.73 -7.37 8.75
N GLN A 123 -3.81 -8.15 8.17
CA GLN A 123 -2.90 -9.01 8.91
C GLN A 123 -1.52 -8.36 9.02
N ALA A 124 -1.07 -8.10 10.25
CA ALA A 124 0.20 -7.41 10.55
C ALA A 124 1.30 -8.32 11.12
N ARG A 125 0.98 -9.61 11.37
CA ARG A 125 1.84 -10.52 12.14
C ARG A 125 3.23 -10.73 11.53
N ALA A 126 3.34 -10.77 10.20
CA ALA A 126 4.60 -11.08 9.51
C ALA A 126 5.43 -9.84 9.14
N MET A 127 4.98 -8.63 9.51
CA MET A 127 5.74 -7.41 9.26
C MET A 127 7.05 -7.42 10.05
N LEU A 128 8.14 -6.99 9.41
CA LEU A 128 9.47 -6.89 10.00
C LEU A 128 9.64 -5.60 10.80
N THR A 129 10.45 -5.62 11.85
CA THR A 129 10.78 -4.42 12.64
C THR A 129 11.41 -3.32 11.78
N GLY A 130 10.95 -2.08 11.94
CA GLY A 130 11.43 -0.92 11.19
C GLY A 130 11.15 -0.96 9.69
N SER A 131 10.31 -1.89 9.22
CA SER A 131 9.91 -1.97 7.82
C SER A 131 8.84 -0.94 7.47
N ARG A 132 8.47 -0.86 6.19
CA ARG A 132 7.31 -0.10 5.74
C ARG A 132 6.16 -1.02 5.36
N ALA A 133 4.94 -0.50 5.37
CA ALA A 133 3.77 -1.24 4.92
C ALA A 133 2.78 -0.41 4.11
N VAL A 134 2.04 -1.06 3.21
CA VAL A 134 0.96 -0.46 2.42
C VAL A 134 -0.26 -1.37 2.47
N PHE A 135 -1.36 -0.83 2.98
CA PHE A 135 -2.65 -1.51 3.09
C PHE A 135 -3.63 -0.91 2.08
N LEU A 136 -4.22 -1.77 1.24
CA LEU A 136 -5.16 -1.41 0.18
C LEU A 136 -6.49 -2.13 0.42
N SER A 137 -7.53 -1.38 0.76
CA SER A 137 -8.87 -1.88 1.11
C SER A 137 -9.90 -0.77 0.91
N ASP A 138 -11.18 -1.08 0.92
CA ASP A 138 -12.23 -0.07 1.09
C ASP A 138 -12.43 0.33 2.57
N PHE A 139 -11.85 -0.45 3.49
CA PHE A 139 -11.96 -0.33 4.94
C PHE A 139 -13.42 -0.19 5.39
N LEU A 140 -14.35 -0.88 4.75
CA LEU A 140 -15.79 -0.84 5.05
C LEU A 140 -16.23 -1.86 6.13
N GLY A 141 -15.33 -2.74 6.59
CA GLY A 141 -15.55 -3.69 7.71
C GLY A 141 -15.49 -3.12 9.12
N ASP A 142 -15.29 -3.96 10.14
CA ASP A 142 -15.09 -3.50 11.53
C ASP A 142 -13.73 -2.76 11.64
N PRO A 143 -13.69 -1.51 12.15
CA PRO A 143 -12.45 -0.76 12.30
C PRO A 143 -11.49 -1.37 13.33
N ALA A 144 -11.97 -2.22 14.25
CA ALA A 144 -11.14 -2.87 15.25
C ALA A 144 -9.99 -3.69 14.64
N GLY A 145 -10.22 -4.30 13.47
CA GLY A 145 -9.18 -5.03 12.74
C GLY A 145 -8.05 -4.12 12.26
N VAL A 146 -8.39 -2.95 11.69
CA VAL A 146 -7.41 -1.94 11.28
C VAL A 146 -6.66 -1.36 12.47
N GLU A 147 -7.37 -1.11 13.58
CA GLU A 147 -6.79 -0.64 14.84
C GLU A 147 -5.77 -1.63 15.40
N GLY A 148 -6.12 -2.91 15.46
CA GLY A 148 -5.23 -3.97 15.91
C GLY A 148 -4.00 -4.15 15.01
N ALA A 149 -4.17 -4.05 13.69
CA ALA A 149 -3.06 -4.14 12.75
C ALA A 149 -2.10 -2.95 12.86
N LEU A 150 -2.61 -1.73 13.02
CA LEU A 150 -1.79 -0.54 13.22
C LEU A 150 -1.09 -0.54 14.59
N ALA A 151 -1.73 -1.05 15.64
CA ALA A 151 -1.09 -1.22 16.94
C ALA A 151 0.11 -2.18 16.84
N GLN A 152 -0.08 -3.34 16.20
CA GLN A 152 1.02 -4.29 15.94
C GLN A 152 2.13 -3.69 15.06
N ALA A 153 1.77 -2.82 14.11
CA ALA A 153 2.74 -2.09 13.31
C ALA A 153 3.57 -1.12 14.16
N ALA A 154 2.90 -0.34 15.00
CA ALA A 154 3.54 0.63 15.90
C ALA A 154 4.51 -0.05 16.86
N ASP A 155 4.14 -1.18 17.45
CA ASP A 155 5.01 -1.97 18.34
C ASP A 155 6.32 -2.42 17.66
N LYS A 156 6.28 -2.61 16.34
CA LYS A 156 7.43 -2.99 15.51
C LYS A 156 8.13 -1.79 14.87
N GLY A 157 7.71 -0.56 15.15
CA GLY A 157 8.22 0.65 14.49
C GLY A 157 7.95 0.67 12.98
N VAL A 158 6.90 -0.02 12.52
CA VAL A 158 6.52 -0.04 11.11
C VAL A 158 5.71 1.21 10.79
N THR A 159 6.17 1.95 9.78
CA THR A 159 5.44 3.11 9.22
C THR A 159 4.85 2.74 7.86
N GLY A 160 3.87 3.49 7.37
CA GLY A 160 3.22 3.04 6.16
C GLY A 160 2.10 3.91 5.64
N VAL A 161 1.30 3.29 4.79
CA VAL A 161 0.19 3.92 4.09
C VAL A 161 -1.05 3.05 4.22
N LEU A 162 -2.16 3.68 4.59
CA LEU A 162 -3.50 3.19 4.34
C LEU A 162 -4.04 3.89 3.09
N MET A 163 -4.34 3.13 2.04
CA MET A 163 -5.03 3.65 0.87
C MET A 163 -6.40 3.02 0.77
N GLN A 164 -7.42 3.85 1.01
CA GLN A 164 -8.80 3.47 0.82
C GLN A 164 -9.12 3.43 -0.67
N VAL A 165 -9.69 2.35 -1.19
CA VAL A 165 -10.14 2.24 -2.58
C VAL A 165 -11.66 2.22 -2.58
N LEU A 166 -12.30 3.21 -3.21
CA LEU A 166 -13.75 3.32 -3.29
C LEU A 166 -14.22 3.40 -4.75
N ASP A 167 -15.44 2.95 -5.01
CA ASP A 167 -16.14 3.31 -6.23
C ASP A 167 -16.84 4.68 -6.05
N PRO A 168 -16.76 5.61 -7.01
CA PRO A 168 -17.48 6.88 -6.94
C PRO A 168 -18.98 6.76 -6.65
N VAL A 169 -19.61 5.65 -7.06
CA VAL A 169 -21.02 5.37 -6.80
C VAL A 169 -21.28 5.11 -5.32
N GLU A 170 -20.31 4.57 -4.57
CA GLU A 170 -20.44 4.39 -3.11
C GLU A 170 -20.57 5.75 -2.42
N GLU A 171 -19.83 6.78 -2.84
CA GLU A 171 -19.92 8.13 -2.27
C GLU A 171 -21.09 8.97 -2.81
N ALA A 172 -21.33 8.84 -4.11
CA ALA A 172 -22.44 9.55 -4.75
C ALA A 172 -23.78 9.01 -4.24
N PHE A 173 -23.84 7.72 -3.91
CA PHE A 173 -24.99 6.97 -3.46
C PHE A 173 -26.26 7.34 -4.25
N PRO A 174 -26.28 7.10 -5.58
CA PRO A 174 -27.34 7.58 -6.45
C PRO A 174 -28.60 6.68 -6.46
N PHE A 175 -28.73 5.69 -5.56
CA PHE A 175 -29.83 4.73 -5.63
C PHE A 175 -30.97 5.02 -4.66
N ASP A 176 -32.19 4.77 -5.13
CA ASP A 176 -33.42 4.84 -4.32
C ASP A 176 -33.59 3.59 -3.44
N GLY A 177 -32.84 3.56 -2.33
CA GLY A 177 -33.20 2.95 -1.04
C GLY A 177 -33.60 1.46 -0.91
N ARG A 178 -33.95 0.70 -1.96
CA ARG A 178 -34.39 -0.70 -1.85
C ARG A 178 -33.36 -1.71 -2.34
N THR A 179 -32.62 -1.40 -3.39
CA THR A 179 -31.75 -2.37 -4.09
C THR A 179 -30.35 -2.52 -3.45
N ILE A 180 -29.87 -1.54 -2.67
CA ILE A 180 -28.50 -1.57 -2.11
C ILE A 180 -28.41 -2.39 -0.82
N PHE A 181 -29.46 -2.42 0.02
CA PHE A 181 -29.38 -3.01 1.36
C PHE A 181 -29.12 -4.52 1.36
N GLU A 182 -29.57 -5.23 0.32
CA GLU A 182 -29.30 -6.67 0.19
C GLU A 182 -27.85 -6.96 -0.23
N SER A 183 -27.17 -6.03 -0.90
CA SER A 183 -25.85 -6.30 -1.50
C SER A 183 -24.66 -5.87 -0.63
N MET A 184 -24.83 -4.95 0.33
CA MET A 184 -23.69 -4.34 1.06
C MET A 184 -23.62 -4.71 2.56
N GLY A 185 -24.55 -5.45 3.15
CA GLY A 185 -24.42 -5.71 4.60
C GLY A 185 -25.50 -6.53 5.30
N GLY A 186 -26.30 -7.31 4.57
CA GLY A 186 -27.14 -8.40 5.14
C GLY A 186 -28.18 -8.04 6.20
N THR A 187 -28.29 -6.78 6.64
CA THR A 187 -29.17 -6.40 7.75
C THR A 187 -29.61 -4.96 7.60
N LEU A 188 -30.87 -4.75 7.20
CA LEU A 188 -31.80 -3.68 7.63
C LEU A 188 -32.89 -3.49 6.56
N THR A 189 -33.92 -4.33 6.61
CA THR A 189 -35.05 -4.40 5.66
C THR A 189 -36.12 -3.29 5.87
N HIS A 190 -35.91 -2.38 6.83
CA HIS A 190 -36.96 -1.47 7.31
C HIS A 190 -36.52 0.00 7.29
N GLU A 191 -36.47 0.68 6.13
CA GLU A 191 -36.63 2.16 6.08
C GLU A 191 -36.83 2.70 4.65
N THR A 192 -37.87 2.24 3.94
CA THR A 192 -38.21 2.69 2.57
C THR A 192 -38.83 4.10 2.50
N ARG A 193 -39.05 4.81 3.61
CA ARG A 193 -39.83 6.08 3.61
C ARG A 193 -39.00 7.37 3.49
N LYS A 194 -37.66 7.31 3.46
CA LYS A 194 -36.80 8.51 3.43
C LYS A 194 -35.49 8.32 2.66
N ALA A 195 -35.55 8.19 1.34
CA ALA A 195 -34.36 8.01 0.50
C ALA A 195 -33.34 9.17 0.62
N GLY A 196 -33.81 10.41 0.81
CA GLY A 196 -32.96 11.58 1.07
C GLY A 196 -32.19 11.47 2.39
N ASP A 197 -32.91 11.28 3.52
CA ASP A 197 -32.29 11.11 4.84
C ASP A 197 -31.30 9.93 4.88
N LEU A 198 -31.56 8.87 4.11
CA LEU A 198 -30.68 7.71 4.04
C LEU A 198 -29.34 8.04 3.37
N ARG A 199 -29.37 8.78 2.25
CA ARG A 199 -28.17 9.20 1.54
C ARG A 199 -27.27 10.07 2.41
N ASP A 200 -27.87 11.05 3.10
CA ASP A 200 -27.14 11.95 3.98
C ASP A 200 -26.55 11.21 5.19
N ARG A 201 -27.30 10.28 5.79
CA ARG A 201 -26.81 9.41 6.88
C ARG A 201 -25.65 8.52 6.41
N TYR A 202 -25.75 7.92 5.23
CA TYR A 202 -24.68 7.09 4.70
C TYR A 202 -23.40 7.91 4.46
N ARG A 203 -23.53 9.08 3.81
CA ARG A 203 -22.40 9.98 3.59
C ARG A 203 -21.76 10.43 4.91
N ALA A 204 -22.57 10.78 5.90
CA ALA A 204 -22.06 11.14 7.23
C ALA A 204 -21.26 10.00 7.87
N ARG A 205 -21.76 8.76 7.81
CA ARG A 205 -21.04 7.57 8.32
C ARG A 205 -19.74 7.30 7.56
N LEU A 206 -19.73 7.47 6.24
CA LEU A 206 -18.53 7.28 5.43
C LEU A 206 -17.47 8.34 5.75
N GLU A 207 -17.87 9.61 5.92
CA GLU A 207 -16.94 10.67 6.34
C GLU A 207 -16.43 10.48 7.77
N GLU A 208 -17.28 10.08 8.72
CA GLU A 208 -16.87 9.71 10.08
C GLU A 208 -15.82 8.59 10.05
N ARG A 209 -16.04 7.58 9.20
CA ARG A 209 -15.09 6.49 9.02
C ARG A 209 -13.77 6.96 8.42
N LYS A 210 -13.79 7.78 7.37
CA LYS A 210 -12.55 8.35 6.81
C LYS A 210 -11.78 9.16 7.86
N GLU A 211 -12.48 9.95 8.67
CA GLU A 211 -11.83 10.70 9.75
C GLU A 211 -11.22 9.76 10.81
N ARG A 212 -11.91 8.68 11.18
CA ARG A 212 -11.34 7.65 12.05
C ARG A 212 -10.07 7.04 11.46
N LEU A 213 -10.07 6.68 10.18
CA LEU A 213 -8.89 6.13 9.50
C LEU A 213 -7.73 7.14 9.41
N ARG A 214 -8.01 8.41 9.11
CA ARG A 214 -7.02 9.50 9.16
C ARG A 214 -6.41 9.64 10.55
N HIS A 215 -7.25 9.62 11.58
CA HIS A 215 -6.82 9.72 12.97
C HIS A 215 -5.91 8.54 13.34
N LEU A 216 -6.33 7.30 13.07
CA LEU A 216 -5.56 6.10 13.35
C LEU A 216 -4.22 6.09 12.62
N ALA A 217 -4.22 6.41 11.32
CA ALA A 217 -2.99 6.50 10.53
C ALA A 217 -2.03 7.52 11.15
N ARG A 218 -2.49 8.74 11.45
CA ARG A 218 -1.66 9.79 12.04
C ARG A 218 -1.04 9.37 13.37
N THR A 219 -1.83 8.74 14.25
CA THR A 219 -1.37 8.28 15.57
C THR A 219 -0.32 7.17 15.45
N ALA A 220 -0.42 6.32 14.43
CA ALA A 220 0.57 5.26 14.15
C ALA A 220 1.80 5.74 13.36
N GLY A 221 1.87 7.01 12.93
CA GLY A 221 2.93 7.51 12.03
C GLY A 221 2.77 7.06 10.57
N TRP A 222 1.55 6.75 10.16
CA TRP A 222 1.15 6.34 8.82
C TRP A 222 0.45 7.47 8.08
N LEU A 223 0.38 7.34 6.77
CA LEU A 223 -0.36 8.25 5.89
C LEU A 223 -1.68 7.59 5.45
N PHE A 224 -2.73 8.40 5.30
CA PHE A 224 -4.02 7.96 4.79
C PHE A 224 -4.38 8.73 3.52
N THR A 225 -4.93 8.03 2.53
CA THR A 225 -5.58 8.65 1.37
C THR A 225 -6.73 7.79 0.87
N THR A 226 -7.60 8.38 0.04
CA THR A 226 -8.66 7.67 -0.67
C THR A 226 -8.39 7.79 -2.18
N HIS A 227 -8.52 6.68 -2.90
CA HIS A 227 -8.49 6.61 -4.36
C HIS A 227 -9.81 6.08 -4.88
N HIS A 228 -10.32 6.70 -5.94
CA HIS A 228 -11.55 6.26 -6.57
C HIS A 228 -11.28 5.49 -7.86
N THR A 229 -11.99 4.38 -8.07
CA THR A 229 -11.87 3.54 -9.28
C THR A 229 -12.17 4.28 -10.59
N GLY A 230 -12.91 5.39 -10.52
CA GLY A 230 -13.20 6.28 -11.65
C GLY A 230 -12.06 7.20 -12.05
N GLU A 231 -11.04 7.35 -11.22
CA GLU A 231 -9.88 8.19 -11.48
C GLU A 231 -8.75 7.39 -12.15
N PRO A 232 -7.79 8.05 -12.83
CA PRO A 232 -6.60 7.37 -13.34
C PRO A 232 -5.72 6.80 -12.21
N ALA A 233 -5.30 5.53 -12.32
CA ALA A 233 -4.46 4.86 -11.31
C ALA A 233 -3.09 5.51 -11.12
N GLN A 234 -2.59 6.21 -12.14
CA GLN A 234 -1.26 6.80 -12.20
C GLN A 234 -1.03 7.81 -11.06
N GLY A 235 -2.04 8.65 -10.76
CA GLY A 235 -1.94 9.63 -9.68
C GLY A 235 -1.79 8.97 -8.32
N ALA A 236 -2.63 7.96 -8.04
CA ALA A 236 -2.57 7.18 -6.82
C ALA A 236 -1.23 6.44 -6.67
N LEU A 237 -0.73 5.81 -7.74
CA LEU A 237 0.57 5.13 -7.74
C LEU A 237 1.73 6.08 -7.42
N LEU A 238 1.76 7.26 -8.05
CA LEU A 238 2.80 8.26 -7.80
C LEU A 238 2.76 8.76 -6.36
N TRP A 239 1.55 8.97 -5.82
CA TRP A 239 1.37 9.35 -4.43
C TRP A 239 1.88 8.26 -3.47
N LEU A 240 1.52 6.98 -3.70
CA LEU A 240 2.01 5.84 -2.90
C LEU A 240 3.54 5.77 -2.89
N TYR A 241 4.16 5.86 -4.06
CA TYR A 241 5.61 5.79 -4.20
C TYR A 241 6.30 6.97 -3.49
N ALA A 242 5.76 8.18 -3.60
CA ALA A 242 6.29 9.36 -2.90
C ALA A 242 6.09 9.28 -1.38
N ALA A 243 4.95 8.78 -0.92
CA ALA A 243 4.62 8.59 0.49
C ALA A 243 5.62 7.66 1.18
N LEU A 244 5.95 6.53 0.53
CA LEU A 244 6.94 5.59 1.05
C LEU A 244 8.33 6.24 1.14
N ARG A 245 8.77 7.04 0.17
CA ARG A 245 10.11 7.67 0.21
C ARG A 245 10.30 8.72 1.31
N LYS A 246 9.23 9.39 1.75
CA LYS A 246 9.30 10.50 2.73
C LYS A 246 9.37 10.06 4.19
N GLY A 247 9.11 8.80 4.50
CA GLY A 247 9.14 8.28 5.88
C GLY A 247 10.54 7.89 6.34
N GLY A 248 11.56 8.72 6.11
CA GLY A 248 12.96 8.49 6.47
C GLY A 248 13.60 9.73 7.06
#